data_AF-A0A3C1I142-F1
#
_entry.id   AF-A0A3C1I142-F1
#
_cell.length_a   1.000
_cell.length_b   1.000
_cell.length_c   1.000
_cell.angle_alpha   90.00
_cell.angle_beta   90.00
_cell.angle_gamma   90.00
#
_symmetry.space_group_name_H-M   'P 1'
#
loop_
_entity.id
_entity.type
_entity.pdbx_description
1 polymer ?
#
loop_
_entity_poly.entity_id
_entity_poly.type
_entity_poly.pdbx_seq_one_letter_code
_entity_poly.pdbx_strand_id
1 'polypeptide(L)'
;MKKSLLAITSILLFAILAACSDSTSNEDRSQNDIKKLVNDYSVGNYEDVDASITSTELIVTDKEEKKTTYALPENEFFVSIAPFENETHPCAIHSLTGCQGELAGKEFEVFIEDDDGNVIVDQKMASLQNGFIDLWLPRDKTFEVKIGYNGKTAESTISTFENDNTCITTMQLL
;
A
#
# COMPACT_ATOMS: atom_id res chain seq x y z
N MET A 1 46.48 22.84 -60.16
CA MET A 1 47.40 23.93 -59.78
C MET A 1 46.65 24.89 -58.86
N LYS A 2 47.32 25.29 -57.77
CA LYS A 2 46.93 26.19 -56.67
C LYS A 2 46.01 27.34 -57.15
N LYS A 3 44.99 27.77 -56.40
CA LYS A 3 44.98 28.59 -55.15
C LYS A 3 43.48 28.82 -54.79
N SER A 4 42.99 29.25 -53.65
CA SER A 4 43.36 29.33 -52.23
C SER A 4 42.22 30.14 -51.57
N LEU A 5 41.68 29.64 -50.45
CA LEU A 5 41.01 30.34 -49.34
C LEU A 5 40.04 31.52 -49.60
N LEU A 6 38.81 31.38 -49.08
CA LEU A 6 38.27 32.34 -48.11
C LEU A 6 37.22 31.64 -47.22
N ALA A 7 37.45 31.73 -45.91
CA ALA A 7 36.61 31.19 -44.85
C ALA A 7 35.53 32.20 -44.46
N ILE A 8 34.30 31.73 -44.23
CA ILE A 8 33.34 32.39 -43.33
C ILE A 8 32.64 31.30 -42.52
N THR A 9 33.08 31.16 -41.28
CA THR A 9 32.34 30.54 -40.19
C THR A 9 31.07 31.35 -39.91
N SER A 10 29.90 30.71 -39.93
CA SER A 10 28.73 31.21 -39.21
C SER A 10 28.07 30.04 -38.49
N ILE A 11 28.32 30.10 -37.19
CA ILE A 11 27.77 29.34 -36.08
C ILE A 11 26.30 29.74 -35.86
N LEU A 12 25.56 28.90 -35.12
CA LEU A 12 24.28 29.15 -34.42
C LEU A 12 23.00 28.95 -35.28
N LEU A 13 21.92 28.30 -34.82
CA LEU A 13 21.52 27.80 -33.50
C LEU A 13 20.40 26.76 -33.70
N PHE A 14 20.54 25.53 -33.20
CA PHE A 14 19.44 24.57 -33.12
C PHE A 14 18.55 24.97 -31.94
N ALA A 15 17.32 25.43 -32.22
CA ALA A 15 16.29 25.59 -31.21
C ALA A 15 15.44 24.31 -31.19
N ILE A 16 15.85 23.32 -30.40
CA ILE A 16 14.97 22.23 -29.98
C ILE A 16 14.18 22.78 -28.80
N LEU A 17 12.94 23.20 -29.05
CA LEU A 17 11.98 23.47 -27.98
C LEU A 17 11.54 22.12 -27.40
N ALA A 18 12.32 21.59 -26.47
CA ALA A 18 11.81 20.64 -25.48
C ALA A 18 10.94 21.44 -24.51
N ALA A 19 9.64 21.47 -24.77
CA ALA A 19 8.67 21.90 -23.79
C ALA A 19 8.64 20.82 -22.70
N CYS A 20 9.32 21.08 -21.58
CA CYS A 20 9.19 20.28 -20.38
C CYS A 20 7.75 20.47 -19.86
N SER A 21 6.89 19.48 -20.06
CA SER A 21 5.75 19.27 -19.19
C SER A 21 6.31 18.80 -17.85
N ASP A 22 6.30 19.67 -16.85
CA ASP A 22 6.53 19.30 -15.46
C ASP A 22 5.31 18.54 -14.95
N SER A 23 5.19 17.30 -15.40
CA SER A 23 4.43 16.26 -14.74
C SER A 23 5.48 15.26 -14.29
N THR A 24 6.00 15.46 -13.09
CA THR A 24 6.84 14.47 -12.41
C THR A 24 5.93 13.27 -12.10
N SER A 25 5.69 12.41 -13.09
CA SER A 25 5.15 11.08 -12.88
C SER A 25 6.25 10.25 -12.23
N ASN A 26 6.06 9.93 -10.95
CA ASN A 26 6.90 8.98 -10.22
C ASN A 26 6.60 7.55 -10.69
N GLU A 27 6.81 7.29 -11.99
CA GLU A 27 6.34 6.06 -12.67
C GLU A 27 7.30 4.87 -12.59
N ASP A 28 8.43 4.96 -11.88
CA ASP A 28 9.50 3.95 -12.00
C ASP A 28 10.03 3.42 -10.65
N ARG A 29 9.15 3.30 -9.63
CA ARG A 29 9.45 2.47 -8.45
C ARG A 29 9.01 1.04 -8.72
N SER A 30 9.89 0.08 -8.45
CA SER A 30 9.52 -1.33 -8.62
C SER A 30 8.42 -1.71 -7.62
N GLN A 31 7.62 -2.72 -7.95
CA GLN A 31 6.56 -3.20 -7.07
C GLN A 31 7.08 -3.61 -5.69
N ASN A 32 8.29 -4.18 -5.63
CA ASN A 32 8.96 -4.52 -4.37
C ASN A 32 9.32 -3.26 -3.56
N ASP A 33 9.68 -2.16 -4.21
CA ASP A 33 9.95 -0.90 -3.52
C ASP A 33 8.67 -0.30 -2.91
N ILE A 34 7.52 -0.45 -3.59
CA ILE A 34 6.22 -0.01 -3.06
C ILE A 34 5.82 -0.84 -1.85
N LYS A 35 5.88 -2.17 -1.92
CA LYS A 35 5.57 -3.04 -0.77
C LYS A 35 6.48 -2.76 0.42
N LYS A 36 7.76 -2.51 0.16
CA LYS A 36 8.71 -2.11 1.22
C LYS A 36 8.30 -0.76 1.84
N LEU A 37 7.92 0.21 1.01
CA LEU A 37 7.49 1.52 1.49
C LEU A 37 6.21 1.44 2.35
N VAL A 38 5.23 0.65 1.92
CA VAL A 38 4.01 0.37 2.70
C VAL A 38 4.41 -0.23 4.05
N ASN A 39 5.24 -1.27 4.06
CA ASN A 39 5.72 -1.89 5.29
C ASN A 39 6.46 -0.89 6.19
N ASP A 40 7.35 -0.06 5.64
CA ASP A 40 8.06 0.96 6.41
C ASP A 40 7.07 1.90 7.13
N TYR A 41 5.99 2.31 6.46
CA TYR A 41 4.93 3.10 7.10
C TYR A 41 4.18 2.31 8.19
N SER A 42 3.71 1.10 7.90
CA SER A 42 2.95 0.29 8.85
C SER A 42 3.70 -0.01 10.16
N VAL A 43 5.02 -0.16 10.08
CA VAL A 43 5.86 -0.49 11.25
C VAL A 43 6.40 0.75 11.97
N GLY A 44 6.04 1.97 11.55
CA GLY A 44 6.48 3.19 12.22
C GLY A 44 7.83 3.75 11.74
N ASN A 45 8.37 3.28 10.62
CA ASN A 45 9.64 3.76 10.06
C ASN A 45 9.41 4.97 9.13
N TYR A 46 8.94 6.08 9.68
CA TYR A 46 8.69 7.32 8.95
C TYR A 46 8.85 8.55 9.84
N GLU A 47 9.03 9.70 9.22
CA GLU A 47 9.10 11.00 9.89
C GLU A 47 8.14 11.98 9.22
N ASP A 48 7.26 12.60 10.00
CA ASP A 48 6.40 13.72 9.60
C ASP A 48 5.64 13.52 8.28
N VAL A 49 5.00 12.35 8.09
CA VAL A 49 4.14 12.05 6.94
C VAL A 49 2.84 11.39 7.35
N ASP A 50 1.78 11.69 6.59
CA ASP A 50 0.52 10.95 6.61
C ASP A 50 0.47 9.99 5.42
N ALA A 51 0.33 8.69 5.67
CA ALA A 51 0.20 7.70 4.61
C ALA A 51 -1.12 6.92 4.72
N SER A 52 -1.81 6.80 3.60
CA SER A 52 -3.04 6.02 3.46
C SER A 52 -2.98 5.17 2.20
N ILE A 53 -3.69 4.04 2.20
CA ILE A 53 -3.61 3.07 1.11
C ILE A 53 -5.00 2.67 0.66
N THR A 54 -5.30 2.90 -0.61
CA THR A 54 -6.55 2.51 -1.27
C THR A 54 -6.37 1.14 -1.94
N SER A 55 -7.43 0.64 -2.59
CA SER A 55 -7.35 -0.59 -3.39
C SER A 55 -6.27 -0.57 -4.47
N THR A 56 -5.87 0.60 -4.98
CA THR A 56 -4.96 0.75 -6.14
C THR A 56 -3.76 1.65 -5.89
N GLU A 57 -3.74 2.44 -4.82
CA GLU A 57 -2.73 3.47 -4.61
C GLU A 57 -2.29 3.58 -3.15
N LEU A 58 -0.99 3.80 -2.95
CA LEU A 58 -0.43 4.38 -1.73
C LEU A 58 -0.37 5.90 -1.89
N ILE A 59 -0.98 6.63 -0.98
CA ILE A 59 -1.03 8.09 -0.95
C ILE A 59 -0.25 8.58 0.26
N VAL A 60 0.81 9.36 0.04
CA VAL A 60 1.67 9.95 1.07
C VAL A 60 1.56 11.46 1.00
N THR A 61 1.26 12.09 2.14
CA THR A 61 1.22 13.54 2.31
C THR A 61 2.36 13.94 3.24
N ASP A 62 3.23 14.84 2.80
CA ASP A 62 4.30 15.37 3.65
C ASP A 62 3.84 16.56 4.51
N LYS A 63 4.70 17.01 5.41
CA LYS A 63 4.47 18.18 6.29
C LYS A 63 4.19 19.50 5.57
N GLU A 64 4.48 19.61 4.27
CA GLU A 64 4.18 20.77 3.43
C GLU A 64 2.84 20.60 2.69
N GLU A 65 2.05 19.60 3.07
CA GLU A 65 0.77 19.21 2.46
C GLU A 65 0.92 18.74 1.00
N LYS A 66 2.13 18.37 0.58
CA LYS A 66 2.37 17.86 -0.78
C LYS A 66 2.01 16.37 -0.82
N LYS A 67 1.09 16.04 -1.72
CA LYS A 67 0.66 14.67 -1.98
C LYS A 67 1.51 14.00 -3.05
N THR A 68 1.94 12.78 -2.76
CA THR A 68 2.58 11.87 -3.70
C THR A 68 1.82 10.55 -3.72
N THR A 69 1.50 10.07 -4.92
CA THR A 69 0.76 8.83 -5.12
C THR A 69 1.64 7.80 -5.80
N TYR A 70 1.56 6.55 -5.36
CA TYR A 70 2.26 5.41 -5.93
C TYR A 70 1.26 4.32 -6.28
N ALA A 71 1.29 3.82 -7.51
CA ALA A 71 0.49 2.67 -7.90
C ALA A 71 0.90 1.42 -7.11
N LEU A 72 -0.08 0.63 -6.70
CA LEU A 72 0.13 -0.68 -6.08
C LEU A 72 0.39 -1.77 -7.14
N PRO A 73 0.83 -2.97 -6.73
CA PRO A 73 0.95 -4.10 -7.64
C PRO A 73 -0.35 -4.44 -8.36
N GLU A 74 -0.26 -4.66 -9.67
CA GLU A 74 -1.40 -4.98 -10.54
C GLU A 74 -2.07 -6.31 -10.18
N ASN A 75 -1.38 -7.22 -9.48
CA ASN A 75 -1.90 -8.56 -9.16
C ASN A 75 -2.14 -8.78 -7.65
N GLU A 76 -1.77 -7.82 -6.80
CA GLU A 76 -1.91 -7.94 -5.34
C GLU A 76 -2.70 -6.77 -4.76
N PHE A 77 -3.62 -7.08 -3.86
CA PHE A 77 -4.42 -6.15 -3.08
C PHE A 77 -3.86 -6.06 -1.66
N PHE A 78 -3.71 -4.84 -1.15
CA PHE A 78 -3.34 -4.62 0.24
C PHE A 78 -4.59 -4.54 1.12
N VAL A 79 -4.65 -5.38 2.15
CA VAL A 79 -5.65 -5.28 3.22
C VAL A 79 -4.98 -5.35 4.58
N SER A 80 -5.47 -4.54 5.51
CA SER A 80 -4.98 -4.48 6.87
C SER A 80 -6.13 -4.73 7.84
N ILE A 81 -5.97 -5.73 8.71
CA ILE A 81 -7.02 -6.21 9.63
C ILE A 81 -6.62 -5.91 11.06
N ALA A 82 -7.48 -5.23 11.83
CA ALA A 82 -7.33 -5.06 13.28
C ALA A 82 -8.44 -5.81 14.02
N PRO A 83 -8.16 -7.05 14.50
CA PRO A 83 -9.05 -7.76 15.40
C PRO A 83 -9.19 -7.02 16.73
N PHE A 84 -10.36 -7.11 17.35
CA PHE A 84 -10.63 -6.48 18.65
C PHE A 84 -11.50 -7.36 19.54
N GLU A 85 -11.43 -7.13 20.85
CA GLU A 85 -12.31 -7.73 21.87
C GLU A 85 -13.37 -6.75 22.36
N ASN A 86 -12.99 -5.51 22.70
CA ASN A 86 -13.91 -4.58 23.39
C ASN A 86 -14.27 -3.37 22.53
N GLU A 87 -13.29 -2.70 21.94
CA GLU A 87 -13.50 -1.43 21.25
C GLU A 87 -12.93 -1.44 19.83
N THR A 88 -13.64 -0.76 18.93
CA THR A 88 -13.23 -0.57 17.54
C THR A 88 -13.66 0.81 17.05
N HIS A 89 -13.21 1.18 15.85
CA HIS A 89 -13.61 2.37 15.14
C HIS A 89 -13.94 2.04 13.68
N PRO A 90 -14.84 2.79 13.02
CA PRO A 90 -15.06 2.64 11.59
C PRO A 90 -13.78 2.97 10.82
N CYS A 91 -13.51 2.21 9.77
CA CYS A 91 -12.36 2.39 8.89
C CYS A 91 -12.72 1.83 7.51
N ALA A 92 -12.35 2.53 6.44
CA ALA A 92 -12.63 2.10 5.06
C ALA A 92 -11.32 2.04 4.27
N ILE A 93 -10.64 3.18 4.20
CA ILE A 93 -9.28 3.31 3.69
C ILE A 93 -8.32 3.27 4.87
N HIS A 94 -7.36 2.35 4.84
CA HIS A 94 -6.41 2.19 5.93
C HIS A 94 -5.44 3.37 5.98
N SER A 95 -5.29 3.96 7.16
CA SER A 95 -4.23 4.94 7.45
C SER A 95 -3.06 4.20 8.11
N LEU A 96 -1.98 4.06 7.35
CA LEU A 96 -0.77 3.35 7.77
C LEU A 96 -0.06 4.07 8.93
N THR A 97 -0.24 5.39 9.04
CA THR A 97 0.45 6.25 10.01
C THR A 97 -0.48 6.82 11.09
N GLY A 98 -1.80 6.61 10.99
CA GLY A 98 -2.79 7.26 11.86
C GLY A 98 -3.82 6.33 12.52
N CYS A 99 -3.97 5.08 12.07
CA CYS A 99 -4.88 4.13 12.71
C CYS A 99 -4.21 3.37 13.86
N GLN A 100 -4.97 3.09 14.93
CA GLN A 100 -4.53 2.28 16.07
C GLN A 100 -5.63 1.28 16.46
N GLY A 101 -5.35 0.00 16.28
CA GLY A 101 -6.14 -1.11 16.77
C GLY A 101 -5.90 -1.41 18.26
N GLU A 102 -6.87 -2.08 18.89
CA GLU A 102 -6.86 -2.41 20.32
C GLU A 102 -5.71 -3.38 20.69
N LEU A 103 -5.47 -4.39 19.85
CA LEU A 103 -4.61 -5.53 20.17
C LEU A 103 -3.23 -5.42 19.52
N ALA A 104 -2.43 -4.43 19.93
CA ALA A 104 -1.05 -4.22 19.47
C ALA A 104 -0.08 -5.32 19.91
N GLY A 105 0.77 -5.79 18.97
CA GLY A 105 1.83 -6.75 19.24
C GLY A 105 1.35 -8.12 19.74
N LYS A 106 0.11 -8.53 19.41
CA LYS A 106 -0.48 -9.82 19.82
C LYS A 106 -0.35 -10.84 18.71
N GLU A 107 -0.17 -12.10 19.09
CA GLU A 107 -0.11 -13.22 18.15
C GLU A 107 -1.51 -13.79 17.91
N PHE A 108 -1.87 -13.98 16.65
CA PHE A 108 -3.15 -14.49 16.19
C PHE A 108 -2.95 -15.74 15.33
N GLU A 109 -3.91 -16.67 15.39
CA GLU A 109 -4.05 -17.74 14.41
C GLU A 109 -4.86 -17.20 13.23
N VAL A 110 -4.23 -17.07 12.05
CA VAL A 110 -4.85 -16.47 10.87
C VAL A 110 -5.02 -17.53 9.79
N PHE A 111 -6.26 -17.72 9.36
CA PHE A 111 -6.63 -18.58 8.25
C PHE A 111 -7.39 -17.78 7.20
N ILE A 112 -6.95 -17.88 5.94
CA ILE A 112 -7.56 -17.21 4.78
C ILE A 112 -7.62 -18.21 3.62
N GLU A 113 -8.82 -18.40 3.10
CA GLU A 113 -9.11 -19.29 1.96
C GLU A 113 -9.90 -18.52 0.90
N ASP A 114 -9.62 -18.77 -0.38
CA ASP A 114 -10.39 -18.19 -1.47
C ASP A 114 -11.66 -19.01 -1.78
N ASP A 115 -12.49 -18.47 -2.68
CA ASP A 115 -13.73 -19.09 -3.14
C ASP A 115 -13.57 -20.43 -3.88
N ASP A 116 -12.36 -20.71 -4.38
CA ASP A 116 -12.00 -21.96 -5.03
C ASP A 116 -11.51 -23.04 -4.02
N GLY A 117 -11.39 -22.67 -2.75
CA GLY A 117 -10.90 -23.54 -1.68
C GLY A 117 -9.36 -23.59 -1.56
N ASN A 118 -8.66 -22.61 -2.14
CA ASN A 118 -7.21 -22.48 -2.01
C ASN A 118 -6.87 -21.73 -0.72
N VAL A 119 -6.10 -22.38 0.15
CA VAL A 119 -5.57 -21.74 1.36
C VAL A 119 -4.46 -20.75 0.99
N ILE A 120 -4.68 -19.47 1.29
CA ILE A 120 -3.73 -18.37 1.04
C ILE A 120 -2.87 -18.11 2.28
N VAL A 121 -3.47 -18.21 3.46
CA VAL A 121 -2.79 -18.04 4.76
C VAL A 121 -3.31 -19.11 5.71
N ASP A 122 -2.40 -19.83 6.38
CA ASP A 122 -2.69 -20.72 7.50
C ASP A 122 -1.47 -20.75 8.42
N GLN A 123 -1.34 -19.70 9.23
CA GLN A 123 -0.21 -19.55 10.13
C GLN A 123 -0.51 -18.60 11.29
N LYS A 124 0.42 -18.56 12.25
CA LYS A 124 0.41 -17.55 13.30
C LYS A 124 1.05 -16.25 12.82
N MET A 125 0.41 -15.13 13.10
CA MET A 125 0.89 -13.80 12.74
C MET A 125 0.77 -12.86 13.93
N ALA A 126 1.80 -12.06 14.16
CA ALA A 126 1.73 -10.98 15.14
C ALA A 126 1.13 -9.73 14.49
N SER A 127 0.21 -9.07 15.17
CA SER A 127 -0.15 -7.70 14.83
C SER A 127 1.04 -6.77 15.03
N LEU A 128 1.10 -5.73 14.22
CA LEU A 128 2.09 -4.67 14.33
C LEU A 128 1.84 -3.82 15.59
N GLN A 129 2.71 -2.84 15.82
CA GLN A 129 2.56 -1.94 16.97
C GLN A 129 1.30 -1.06 16.87
N ASN A 130 0.82 -0.81 15.66
CA ASN A 130 -0.46 -0.15 15.42
C ASN A 130 -1.67 -1.08 15.61
N GLY A 131 -1.48 -2.36 15.97
CA GLY A 131 -2.58 -3.31 16.21
C GLY A 131 -3.16 -3.97 14.96
N PHE A 132 -2.61 -3.72 13.78
CA PHE A 132 -3.06 -4.32 12.53
C PHE A 132 -2.20 -5.49 12.06
N ILE A 133 -2.79 -6.37 11.26
CA ILE A 133 -2.14 -7.43 10.50
C ILE A 133 -2.23 -7.05 9.02
N ASP A 134 -1.08 -6.77 8.41
CA ASP A 134 -0.99 -6.38 7.01
C ASP A 134 -0.84 -7.60 6.10
N LEU A 135 -1.61 -7.62 5.01
CA LEU A 135 -1.69 -8.72 4.07
C LEU A 135 -1.66 -8.21 2.63
N TRP A 136 -0.97 -8.97 1.78
CA TRP A 136 -1.05 -8.84 0.32
C TRP A 136 -1.75 -10.07 -0.22
N LEU A 137 -2.96 -9.89 -0.73
CA LEU A 137 -3.82 -10.96 -1.24
C LEU A 137 -3.93 -10.86 -2.77
N PRO A 138 -4.21 -11.96 -3.48
CA PRO A 138 -4.57 -11.88 -4.90
C PRO A 138 -5.77 -10.94 -5.12
N ARG A 139 -5.74 -10.17 -6.20
CA ARG A 139 -6.87 -9.30 -6.61
C ARG A 139 -8.06 -10.08 -7.15
N ASP A 140 -9.18 -9.38 -7.24
CA ASP A 140 -10.41 -9.80 -7.93
C ASP A 140 -11.00 -11.11 -7.39
N LYS A 141 -10.83 -11.31 -6.08
CA LYS A 141 -11.29 -12.49 -5.35
C LYS A 141 -12.02 -12.13 -4.07
N THR A 142 -12.82 -13.09 -3.62
CA THR A 142 -13.44 -13.12 -2.30
C THR A 142 -12.72 -14.14 -1.43
N PHE A 143 -12.54 -13.82 -0.16
CA PHE A 143 -11.85 -14.66 0.82
C PHE A 143 -12.70 -14.84 2.08
N GLU A 144 -12.68 -16.05 2.61
CA GLU A 144 -13.13 -16.33 3.97
C GLU A 144 -11.94 -16.17 4.93
N VAL A 145 -12.07 -15.26 5.90
CA VAL A 145 -11.03 -14.94 6.88
C VAL A 145 -11.49 -15.41 8.25
N LYS A 146 -10.65 -16.19 8.92
CA LYS A 146 -10.84 -16.62 10.30
C LYS A 146 -9.62 -16.22 11.13
N ILE A 147 -9.88 -15.57 12.26
CA ILE A 147 -8.86 -15.12 13.20
C ILE A 147 -9.16 -15.70 14.59
N GLY A 148 -8.19 -16.44 15.13
CA GLY A 148 -8.24 -17.00 16.48
C GLY A 148 -7.29 -16.29 17.44
N TYR A 149 -7.74 -16.08 18.68
CA TYR A 149 -6.93 -15.51 19.76
C TYR A 149 -7.48 -15.93 21.13
N ASN A 150 -6.64 -16.51 22.00
CA ASN A 150 -7.01 -16.91 23.37
C ASN A 150 -8.31 -17.75 23.46
N GLY A 151 -8.54 -18.64 22.49
CA GLY A 151 -9.74 -19.49 22.41
C GLY A 151 -11.00 -18.78 21.89
N LYS A 152 -10.91 -17.49 21.56
CA LYS A 152 -11.95 -16.72 20.87
C LYS A 152 -11.71 -16.71 19.37
N THR A 153 -12.77 -16.49 18.60
CA THR A 153 -12.70 -16.48 17.13
C THR A 153 -13.48 -15.29 16.54
N ALA A 154 -12.98 -14.75 15.44
CA ALA A 154 -13.69 -13.83 14.55
C ALA A 154 -13.66 -14.38 13.12
N GLU A 155 -14.77 -14.27 12.40
CA GLU A 155 -14.90 -14.70 11.01
C GLU A 155 -15.49 -13.56 10.18
N SER A 156 -14.98 -13.39 8.96
CA SER A 156 -15.47 -12.40 8.01
C SER A 156 -15.18 -12.83 6.58
N THR A 157 -16.13 -12.58 5.69
CA THR A 157 -15.87 -12.59 4.25
C THR A 157 -15.32 -11.22 3.84
N ILE A 158 -14.23 -11.18 3.07
CA ILE A 158 -13.68 -9.95 2.48
C ILE A 158 -13.51 -10.11 0.98
N SER A 159 -13.38 -9.00 0.25
CA SER A 159 -13.10 -9.00 -1.18
C SER A 159 -11.96 -8.04 -1.52
N THR A 160 -11.38 -8.21 -2.70
CA THR A 160 -10.16 -7.53 -3.18
C THR A 160 -10.35 -6.90 -4.56
N PHE A 161 -11.58 -6.48 -4.87
CA PHE A 161 -11.92 -5.79 -6.09
C PHE A 161 -11.51 -4.32 -6.03
N GLU A 162 -11.50 -3.66 -7.18
CA GLU A 162 -11.31 -2.22 -7.24
C GLU A 162 -12.36 -1.47 -6.39
N ASN A 163 -11.91 -0.50 -5.62
CA ASN A 163 -12.68 0.30 -4.66
C ASN A 163 -13.10 -0.43 -3.36
N ASP A 164 -12.70 -1.68 -3.15
CA ASP A 164 -12.91 -2.34 -1.86
C ASP A 164 -12.11 -1.67 -0.74
N ASN A 165 -12.63 -1.77 0.47
CA ASN A 165 -11.99 -1.26 1.67
C ASN A 165 -10.67 -1.99 1.94
N THR A 166 -9.63 -1.23 2.31
CA THR A 166 -8.31 -1.76 2.68
C THR A 166 -8.14 -1.90 4.19
N CYS A 167 -9.12 -1.45 4.98
CA CYS A 167 -9.09 -1.44 6.44
C CYS A 167 -10.24 -2.25 7.01
N ILE A 168 -9.94 -3.32 7.72
CA ILE A 168 -10.94 -4.20 8.33
C ILE A 168 -10.84 -4.10 9.85
N THR A 169 -11.81 -3.42 10.46
CA THR A 169 -11.90 -3.21 11.91
C THR A 169 -13.19 -3.80 12.50
N THR A 170 -13.87 -4.65 11.73
CA THR A 170 -15.18 -5.24 12.07
C THR A 170 -15.10 -6.64 12.68
N MET A 171 -13.90 -7.20 12.80
CA MET A 171 -13.68 -8.57 13.29
C MET A 171 -13.55 -8.59 14.82
N GLN A 172 -14.69 -8.73 15.51
CA GLN A 172 -14.73 -8.89 16.97
C GLN A 172 -14.48 -10.35 17.37
N LEU A 173 -13.54 -10.56 18.29
CA LEU A 173 -13.22 -11.86 18.87
C LEU A 173 -14.22 -12.21 19.97
N LEU A 174 -14.99 -13.29 19.75
CA LEU A 174 -16.03 -13.79 20.66
C LEU A 174 -15.70 -15.17 21.23
#